data_AF-A0A545SL34-F1
#
_entry.id   AF-A0A545SL34-F1
#
_cell.length_a   1.000
_cell.length_b   1.000
_cell.length_c   1.000
_cell.angle_alpha   90.00
_cell.angle_beta   90.00
_cell.angle_gamma   90.00
#
_symmetry.space_group_name_H-M   'P 1'
#
loop_
_entity.id
_entity.type
_entity.pdbx_description
1 polymer ?
#
loop_
_entity_poly.entity_id
_entity_poly.type
_entity_poly.pdbx_seq_one_letter_code
_entity_poly.pdbx_strand_id
1 'polypeptide(L)' 'MELSLIQIALLIELTDKEIKQLKQVIDNPSSADDEVDDCGELSTQYIALESALAALYKSKWSKDCGQPSYEELAKKYTR' A
#
# COMPACT_ATOMS: atom_id res chain seq x y z
N MET A 1 13.99 14.98 -5.23
CA MET A 1 12.64 15.47 -4.91
C MET A 1 12.20 14.74 -3.64
N GLU A 2 11.94 15.44 -2.54
CA GLU A 2 11.52 14.77 -1.30
C GLU A 2 9.99 14.71 -1.21
N LEU A 3 9.45 13.54 -0.87
CA LEU A 3 8.03 13.37 -0.59
C LEU A 3 7.70 13.91 0.81
N SER A 4 6.59 14.64 0.90
CA SER A 4 5.98 15.05 2.16
C SER A 4 5.23 13.89 2.84
N LEU A 5 4.98 13.99 4.15
CA LEU A 5 4.21 12.98 4.89
C LEU A 5 2.82 12.74 4.29
N ILE A 6 2.15 13.80 3.82
CA ILE A 6 0.82 13.68 3.18
C ILE A 6 0.93 12.88 1.88
N GLN A 7 1.96 13.14 1.07
CA GLN A 7 2.19 12.40 -0.17
C GLN A 7 2.51 10.93 0.11
N ILE A 8 3.31 10.65 1.14
CA ILE A 8 3.61 9.27 1.55
C ILE A 8 2.35 8.55 2.04
N ALA A 9 1.52 9.21 2.87
CA ALA A 9 0.24 8.64 3.31
C ALA A 9 -0.70 8.33 2.13
N LEU A 10 -0.79 9.23 1.16
CA LEU A 10 -1.58 9.00 -0.05
C LEU A 10 -1.04 7.82 -0.86
N LEU A 11 0.27 7.69 -1.00
CA LEU A 11 0.89 6.57 -1.71
C LEU A 11 0.66 5.24 -0.99
N ILE A 12 0.68 5.21 0.34
CA ILE A 12 0.32 4.03 1.13
C ILE A 12 -1.13 3.63 0.84
N GLU A 13 -2.07 4.58 0.86
CA GLU A 13 -3.49 4.31 0.56
C GLU A 13 -3.70 3.76 -0.85
N LEU A 14 -3.06 4.37 -1.85
CA LEU A 14 -3.17 3.94 -3.24
C LEU A 14 -2.57 2.55 -3.43
N THR A 15 -1.43 2.28 -2.78
CA THR A 15 -0.76 0.98 -2.82
C THR A 15 -1.65 -0.12 -2.20
N ASP A 16 -2.26 0.14 -1.04
CA ASP A 16 -3.20 -0.81 -0.40
C ASP A 16 -4.43 -1.10 -1.29
N LYS A 17 -4.98 -0.07 -1.95
CA LYS A 17 -6.07 -0.23 -2.92
C LYS A 17 -5.66 -1.12 -4.09
N GLU A 18 -4.47 -0.92 -4.64
CA GLU A 18 -3.98 -1.71 -5.75
C GLU A 18 -3.76 -3.17 -5.35
N ILE A 19 -3.16 -3.43 -4.18
CA ILE A 19 -2.99 -4.80 -3.63
C ILE A 19 -4.35 -5.51 -3.52
N LYS A 20 -5.39 -4.81 -3.05
CA LYS A 20 -6.74 -5.37 -2.95
C LYS A 20 -7.35 -5.68 -4.31
N GLN A 21 -7.14 -4.83 -5.31
CA GLN A 21 -7.61 -5.08 -6.68
C GLN A 21 -6.89 -6.28 -7.30
N LEU A 22 -5.57 -6.38 -7.14
CA LEU A 22 -4.79 -7.52 -7.61
C LEU A 22 -5.24 -8.82 -6.93
N LYS A 23 -5.50 -8.78 -5.62
CA LYS A 23 -6.07 -9.93 -4.91
C LYS A 23 -7.44 -10.35 -5.44
N GLN A 24 -8.30 -9.41 -5.83
CA GLN A 24 -9.60 -9.75 -6.44
C GLN A 24 -9.43 -10.52 -7.74
N VAL A 25 -8.41 -10.20 -8.55
CA VAL A 25 -8.10 -10.93 -9.79
C VAL A 25 -7.51 -12.30 -9.47
N ILE A 26 -6.54 -12.37 -8.54
CA ILE A 26 -5.90 -13.62 -8.12
C ILE A 26 -6.91 -14.61 -7.51
N ASP A 27 -7.83 -14.12 -6.69
CA ASP A 27 -8.85 -14.93 -6.02
C ASP A 27 -10.06 -15.22 -6.92
N ASN A 28 -10.15 -14.62 -8.12
CA ASN A 28 -11.25 -14.84 -9.05
C ASN A 28 -11.08 -16.17 -9.80
N PRO A 29 -11.94 -17.17 -9.56
CA PRO A 29 -11.84 -18.48 -10.23
C PRO A 29 -12.14 -18.43 -11.73
N SER A 30 -12.57 -17.27 -12.25
CA SER A 30 -12.82 -17.05 -13.69
C SER A 30 -11.67 -16.35 -14.41
N SER A 31 -10.62 -15.92 -13.70
CA SER A 31 -9.44 -15.29 -14.30
C SER A 31 -8.55 -16.34 -14.97
N ALA A 32 -7.85 -15.93 -16.03
CA ALA A 32 -6.93 -16.82 -16.73
C ALA A 32 -5.66 -17.08 -15.89
N ASP A 33 -5.10 -18.29 -15.95
CA ASP A 33 -3.89 -18.64 -15.17
C ASP A 33 -2.74 -17.64 -15.39
N ASP A 34 -2.50 -17.22 -16.63
CA ASP A 34 -1.46 -16.23 -16.96
C ASP A 34 -1.73 -14.86 -16.29
N GLU A 35 -3.00 -14.45 -16.20
CA GLU A 35 -3.40 -13.20 -15.54
C GLU A 35 -3.24 -13.27 -14.03
N VAL A 36 -3.49 -14.44 -13.44
CA VAL A 36 -3.30 -14.71 -12.01
C VAL A 36 -1.81 -14.67 -11.65
N ASP A 37 -0.95 -15.29 -12.47
CA ASP A 37 0.50 -15.27 -12.29
C ASP A 37 1.09 -13.85 -12.40
N ASP A 38 0.73 -13.11 -13.45
CA ASP A 38 1.15 -11.72 -13.64
C ASP A 38 0.69 -10.81 -12.47
N CYS A 39 -0.57 -10.95 -12.04
CA CYS A 39 -1.08 -10.20 -10.89
C CYS A 39 -0.41 -10.63 -9.58
N GLY A 40 -0.04 -11.89 -9.43
CA GLY A 40 0.65 -12.42 -8.25
C GLY A 40 2.06 -11.83 -8.09
N GLU A 41 2.83 -11.77 -9.17
CA GLU A 41 4.14 -11.11 -9.16
C GLU A 41 3.99 -9.63 -8.83
N LEU A 42 3.06 -8.94 -9.51
CA LEU A 42 2.81 -7.53 -9.30
C LEU A 42 2.36 -7.23 -7.86
N SER A 43 1.50 -8.08 -7.27
CA SER A 43 1.04 -7.97 -5.89
C SER A 43 2.20 -8.02 -4.90
N THR A 44 3.18 -8.89 -5.14
CA THR A 44 4.39 -9.00 -4.32
C THR A 44 5.22 -7.72 -4.36
N GLN A 45 5.33 -7.09 -5.53
CA GLN A 45 6.04 -5.81 -5.68
C GLN A 45 5.32 -4.68 -4.94
N TYR A 46 3.98 -4.61 -5.01
CA TYR A 46 3.21 -3.62 -4.26
C TYR A 46 3.29 -3.82 -2.74
N ILE A 47 3.32 -5.06 -2.25
CA ILE A 47 3.54 -5.35 -0.81
C ILE A 47 4.92 -4.85 -0.34
N ALA A 48 5.95 -5.06 -1.16
CA ALA A 48 7.29 -4.54 -0.87
C ALA A 48 7.30 -2.99 -0.87
N LEU A 49 6.60 -2.37 -1.82
CA LEU A 49 6.45 -0.92 -1.90
C LEU A 49 5.70 -0.36 -0.67
N GLU A 50 4.60 -1.00 -0.26
CA GLU A 50 3.84 -0.61 0.94
C GLU A 50 4.74 -0.61 2.18
N SER A 51 5.55 -1.66 2.34
CA SER A 51 6.49 -1.81 3.45
C SER A 51 7.55 -0.71 3.45
N ALA A 52 8.08 -0.36 2.27
CA ALA A 52 9.05 0.73 2.11
C ALA A 52 8.43 2.10 2.41
N LEU A 53 7.20 2.35 1.94
CA LEU A 53 6.47 3.58 2.22
C LEU A 53 6.11 3.71 3.70
N ALA A 54 5.73 2.61 4.35
CA ALA A 54 5.47 2.57 5.79
C ALA A 54 6.72 2.92 6.60
N ALA A 55 7.87 2.35 6.24
CA ALA A 55 9.16 2.67 6.88
C ALA A 55 9.53 4.15 6.66
N LEU A 56 9.36 4.65 5.43
CA LEU A 56 9.62 6.05 5.09
C LEU A 56 8.71 7.00 5.89
N TYR A 57 7.42 6.70 5.97
CA TYR A 57 6.45 7.46 6.76
C TYR A 57 6.88 7.53 8.22
N LYS A 58 7.14 6.37 8.84
CA LYS A 58 7.57 6.27 10.24
C LYS A 58 8.87 7.02 10.51
N SER A 59 9.81 7.03 9.56
CA SER A 59 11.08 7.76 9.69
C SER A 59 10.91 9.28 9.67
N LYS A 60 9.91 9.78 8.93
CA LYS A 60 9.63 11.22 8.81
C LYS A 60 8.59 11.72 9.81
N TRP A 61 7.81 10.81 10.40
CA TRP A 61 6.72 11.15 11.30
C TRP A 61 7.24 11.59 12.67
N SER A 62 6.63 12.65 13.21
CA SER A 62 6.85 13.11 14.58
C SER A 62 5.51 13.46 15.21
N LYS A 63 5.42 13.43 16.54
CA LYS A 63 4.16 13.73 17.26
C LYS A 63 3.63 15.14 16.99
N ASP A 64 4.50 16.07 16.60
CA ASP A 64 4.16 17.48 16.36
C ASP A 64 3.92 17.80 14.88
N CYS A 65 4.02 16.83 13.97
CA CYS A 65 3.89 17.06 12.53
C CYS A 65 2.44 17.30 12.04
N GLY A 66 1.46 17.18 12.94
CA GLY A 66 0.04 17.39 12.64
C GLY A 66 -0.59 16.32 11.74
N GLN A 67 0.09 15.18 11.54
CA GLN A 67 -0.39 14.04 10.76
C GLN A 67 -0.65 12.82 11.66
N PRO A 68 -1.64 11.97 11.33
CA PRO A 68 -1.91 10.74 12.08
C PRO A 68 -0.69 9.81 12.08
N SER A 69 -0.53 9.00 13.12
CA SER A 69 0.48 7.93 13.12
C SER A 69 0.22 6.91 12.00
N TYR A 70 1.25 6.16 11.62
CA TYR A 70 1.07 5.07 10.65
C TYR A 70 0.04 4.05 11.14
N GLU A 71 -0.02 3.77 12.44
CA GLU A 71 -0.97 2.83 13.03
C GLU A 71 -2.43 3.34 12.92
N GLU A 72 -2.64 4.66 12.97
CA GLU A 72 -3.94 5.28 12.72
C GLU A 72 -4.32 5.26 11.24
N LEU A 73 -3.34 5.49 10.35
CA LEU A 73 -3.51 5.36 8.91
C LEU A 73 -3.86 3.92 8.51
N ALA A 74 -3.09 2.94 8.97
CA ALA A 74 -3.30 1.53 8.68
C ALA A 74 -4.72 1.07 9.07
N LYS A 75 -5.19 1.45 10.26
CA LYS A 75 -6.57 1.14 10.71
C LYS A 75 -7.66 1.72 9.81
N LYS A 76 -7.40 2.85 9.14
CA LYS A 76 -8.32 3.47 8.20
C LYS A 76 -8.38 2.70 6.88
N TYR A 77 -7.28 2.07 6.50
CA TYR A 77 -7.15 1.36 5.22
C TYR A 77 -7.52 -0.12 5.33
N THR A 78 -7.41 -0.77 6.49
CA THR A 78 -7.82 -2.18 6.68
C THR A 78 -9.34 -2.40 6.84
N ARG A 79 -10.17 -1.34 6.77
CA ARG A 79 -11.64 -1.42 6.76
C ARG A 79 -12.19 -1.36 5.34
#